data_AF-A0A2K2VGH5-F1
#
_entry.id   AF-A0A2K2VGH5-F1
#
_cell.length_a   1.000
_cell.length_b   1.000
_cell.length_c   1.000
_cell.angle_alpha   90.00
_cell.angle_beta   90.00
_cell.angle_gamma   90.00
#
_symmetry.space_group_name_H-M   'P 1'
#
loop_
_entity.id
_entity.type
_entity.pdbx_description
1 polymer ?
#
loop_
_entity_poly.entity_id
_entity_poly.type
_entity_poly.pdbx_seq_one_letter_code
_entity_poly.pdbx_strand_id
1 'polypeptide(L)'
;ESFALTGKVFVIITNGGGMGVMATDAAEANGLPLLEMSDELKQQFRKNMPWFGSPNNPIDLTGQASADSYEGAIKTALENEQITGAVVMYCEVAFLDPIELAKRISYSVKTYNSKKKPVAVVMLGGERTREAARMLDREGIPAYNIPERAVSSMAAFYKYALYRAGKKTSL
;
A
#
# COMPACT_ATOMS: atom_id res chain seq x y z
N GLU A 1 24.16 -8.41 -5.41
CA GLU A 1 23.47 -8.29 -6.71
C GLU A 1 22.89 -6.89 -6.85
N SER A 2 23.10 -6.27 -8.01
CA SER A 2 22.66 -4.91 -8.32
C SER A 2 21.14 -4.88 -8.56
N PHE A 3 20.39 -4.24 -7.67
CA PHE A 3 18.96 -3.96 -7.85
C PHE A 3 18.80 -2.93 -8.96
N ALA A 4 18.42 -3.36 -10.18
CA ALA A 4 18.15 -2.44 -11.28
C ALA A 4 16.91 -1.58 -10.96
N LEU A 5 17.09 -0.26 -10.84
CA LEU A 5 16.08 0.68 -10.32
C LEU A 5 15.25 1.43 -11.38
N THR A 6 15.51 1.21 -12.66
CA THR A 6 14.63 1.68 -13.74
C THR A 6 13.36 0.81 -13.73
N GLY A 7 12.18 1.43 -13.72
CA GLY A 7 10.90 0.73 -13.65
C GLY A 7 10.45 0.32 -12.24
N LYS A 8 11.07 0.86 -11.17
CA LYS A 8 10.59 0.65 -9.80
C LYS A 8 9.44 1.60 -9.50
N VAL A 9 8.27 1.03 -9.25
CA VAL A 9 7.00 1.74 -9.11
C VAL A 9 6.18 1.12 -7.98
N PHE A 10 5.38 1.95 -7.33
CA PHE A 10 4.61 1.58 -6.14
C PHE A 10 3.12 1.66 -6.42
N VAL A 11 2.34 0.92 -5.63
CA VAL A 11 0.88 1.00 -5.66
C VAL A 11 0.33 1.45 -4.32
N ILE A 12 -0.81 2.14 -4.36
CA ILE A 12 -1.56 2.53 -3.17
C ILE A 12 -2.87 1.74 -3.19
N ILE A 13 -3.18 1.02 -2.11
CA ILE A 13 -4.46 0.31 -1.92
C ILE A 13 -5.25 1.07 -0.84
N THR A 14 -6.52 1.34 -1.08
CA THR A 14 -7.35 2.14 -0.17
C THR A 14 -8.82 1.70 -0.18
N ASN A 15 -9.57 2.00 0.88
CA ASN A 15 -11.03 1.90 0.91
C ASN A 15 -11.73 3.28 0.84
N GLY A 16 -10.99 4.36 0.58
CA GLY A 16 -11.56 5.69 0.50
C GLY A 16 -10.78 6.62 -0.43
N GLY A 17 -11.45 7.08 -1.50
CA GLY A 17 -10.87 7.98 -2.49
C GLY A 17 -10.19 9.23 -1.93
N GLY A 18 -10.71 9.84 -0.86
CA GLY A 18 -10.08 11.01 -0.22
C GLY A 18 -8.67 10.72 0.32
N MET A 19 -8.46 9.54 0.93
CA MET A 19 -7.11 9.11 1.32
C MET A 19 -6.25 8.80 0.11
N GLY A 20 -6.85 8.26 -0.96
CA GLY A 20 -6.19 8.06 -2.24
C GLY A 20 -5.60 9.36 -2.79
N VAL A 21 -6.37 10.46 -2.79
CA VAL A 21 -5.90 11.79 -3.22
C VAL A 21 -4.74 12.26 -2.33
N MET A 22 -4.91 12.26 -1.00
CA MET A 22 -3.84 12.67 -0.07
C MET A 22 -2.54 11.87 -0.26
N ALA A 23 -2.65 10.56 -0.50
CA ALA A 23 -1.49 9.71 -0.72
C ALA A 23 -0.82 9.97 -2.08
N THR A 24 -1.60 10.24 -3.13
CA THR A 24 -1.08 10.59 -4.46
C THR A 24 -0.35 11.93 -4.43
N ASP A 25 -0.94 12.96 -3.81
CA ASP A 25 -0.32 14.28 -3.65
C ASP A 25 1.00 14.16 -2.85
N ALA A 26 0.99 13.37 -1.78
CA ALA A 26 2.20 13.09 -1.01
C ALA A 26 3.24 12.31 -1.83
N ALA A 27 2.82 11.40 -2.71
CA ALA A 27 3.73 10.62 -3.55
C ALA A 27 4.42 11.50 -4.58
N GLU A 28 3.65 12.38 -5.24
CA GLU A 28 4.18 13.40 -6.14
C GLU A 28 5.16 14.33 -5.41
N ALA A 29 4.74 14.92 -4.29
CA ALA A 29 5.57 15.86 -3.52
C ALA A 29 6.88 15.22 -3.00
N ASN A 30 6.88 13.92 -2.72
CA ASN A 30 8.08 13.21 -2.25
C ASN A 30 8.85 12.50 -3.37
N GLY A 31 8.37 12.52 -4.62
CA GLY A 31 9.00 11.81 -5.75
C GLY A 31 8.95 10.28 -5.62
N LEU A 32 7.86 9.74 -5.07
CA LEU A 32 7.59 8.29 -5.05
C LEU A 32 6.86 7.91 -6.35
N PRO A 33 7.48 7.14 -7.27
CA PRO A 33 6.87 6.81 -8.55
C PRO A 33 5.72 5.82 -8.36
N LEU A 34 4.52 6.21 -8.79
CA LEU A 34 3.34 5.36 -8.79
C LEU A 34 3.24 4.57 -10.12
N LEU A 35 2.84 3.31 -10.04
CA LEU A 35 2.65 2.45 -11.21
C LEU A 35 1.48 2.94 -12.07
N GLU A 36 1.72 3.11 -13.36
CA GLU A 36 0.68 3.22 -14.37
C GLU A 36 0.08 1.84 -14.64
N MET A 37 -1.24 1.69 -14.45
CA MET A 37 -1.88 0.38 -14.46
C MET A 37 -2.19 -0.09 -15.89
N SER A 38 -1.69 -1.27 -16.25
CA SER A 38 -2.12 -1.96 -17.48
C SER A 38 -3.53 -2.54 -17.31
N ASP A 39 -4.21 -2.80 -18.43
CA ASP A 39 -5.58 -3.34 -18.38
C ASP A 39 -5.63 -4.77 -17.81
N GLU A 40 -4.58 -5.56 -18.01
CA GLU A 40 -4.45 -6.89 -17.40
C GLU A 40 -4.37 -6.78 -15.87
N LEU A 41 -3.56 -5.84 -15.36
CA LEU A 41 -3.41 -5.64 -13.93
C LEU A 41 -4.68 -5.05 -13.31
N LYS A 42 -5.36 -4.13 -14.01
CA LYS A 42 -6.68 -3.64 -13.60
C LYS A 42 -7.67 -4.79 -13.45
N GLN A 43 -7.69 -5.74 -14.40
CA GLN A 43 -8.56 -6.92 -14.32
C GLN A 43 -8.24 -7.83 -13.13
N GLN A 44 -6.97 -7.95 -12.75
CA GLN A 44 -6.59 -8.70 -11.55
C GLN A 44 -7.12 -8.03 -10.27
N PHE A 45 -6.91 -6.71 -10.12
CA PHE A 45 -7.41 -5.97 -8.95
C PHE A 45 -8.94 -5.89 -8.90
N ARG A 46 -9.62 -5.79 -10.05
CA ARG A 46 -11.09 -5.76 -10.12
C ARG A 46 -11.76 -6.95 -9.42
N LYS A 47 -11.08 -8.09 -9.29
CA LYS A 47 -11.62 -9.28 -8.58
C LYS A 47 -11.85 -9.03 -7.09
N ASN A 48 -11.24 -7.99 -6.51
CA ASN A 48 -11.24 -7.71 -5.08
C ASN A 48 -12.16 -6.53 -4.69
N MET A 49 -12.90 -5.96 -5.64
CA MET A 49 -13.71 -4.76 -5.45
C MET A 49 -15.05 -4.87 -6.21
N PRO A 50 -16.08 -4.12 -5.82
CA PRO A 50 -17.31 -4.03 -6.61
C PRO A 50 -17.08 -3.30 -7.94
N TRP A 51 -18.07 -3.33 -8.84
CA TRP A 51 -17.97 -2.74 -10.18
C TRP A 51 -17.65 -1.24 -10.20
N PHE A 52 -18.03 -0.52 -9.14
CA PHE A 52 -17.80 0.91 -8.95
C PHE A 52 -16.51 1.24 -8.19
N GLY A 53 -15.73 0.24 -7.79
CA GLY A 53 -14.37 0.44 -7.30
C GLY A 53 -13.41 0.87 -8.41
N SER A 54 -12.29 1.49 -8.03
CA SER A 54 -11.26 1.92 -8.97
C SER A 54 -10.08 0.95 -8.97
N PRO A 55 -9.79 0.26 -10.09
CA PRO A 55 -8.59 -0.56 -10.21
C PRO A 55 -7.37 0.23 -10.71
N ASN A 56 -7.47 1.56 -10.83
CA ASN A 56 -6.33 2.42 -11.15
C ASN A 56 -5.40 2.53 -9.93
N ASN A 57 -4.36 3.35 -10.00
CA ASN A 57 -3.50 3.64 -8.86
C ASN A 57 -3.76 5.09 -8.41
N PRO A 58 -4.36 5.33 -7.24
CA PRO A 58 -4.69 4.37 -6.17
C PRO A 58 -5.81 3.36 -6.49
N ILE A 59 -5.65 2.14 -5.99
CA ILE A 59 -6.62 1.05 -6.04
C ILE A 59 -7.66 1.31 -4.94
N ASP A 60 -8.86 1.74 -5.33
CA ASP A 60 -9.97 2.02 -4.41
C ASP A 60 -10.92 0.82 -4.31
N LEU A 61 -10.80 0.09 -3.21
CA LEU A 61 -11.63 -1.04 -2.80
C LEU A 61 -13.02 -0.61 -2.31
N THR A 62 -13.25 0.70 -2.19
CA THR A 62 -14.46 1.36 -1.69
C THR A 62 -14.69 1.17 -0.19
N GLY A 63 -15.57 2.00 0.38
CA GLY A 63 -15.92 1.90 1.80
C GLY A 63 -16.52 0.55 2.20
N GLN A 64 -16.95 -0.29 1.24
CA GLN A 64 -17.50 -1.63 1.44
C GLN A 64 -16.45 -2.75 1.46
N ALA A 65 -15.16 -2.42 1.37
CA ALA A 65 -14.08 -3.39 1.37
C ALA A 65 -14.12 -4.29 2.62
N SER A 66 -14.05 -5.61 2.40
CA SER A 66 -13.91 -6.60 3.46
C SER A 66 -12.44 -6.92 3.74
N ALA A 67 -12.17 -7.69 4.80
CA ALA A 67 -10.83 -8.23 5.04
C ALA A 67 -10.30 -9.04 3.84
N ASP A 68 -11.18 -9.78 3.15
CA ASP A 68 -10.83 -10.57 1.97
C ASP A 68 -10.52 -9.67 0.75
N SER A 69 -11.23 -8.55 0.58
CA SER A 69 -10.88 -7.54 -0.43
C SER A 69 -9.46 -7.02 -0.25
N TYR A 70 -9.07 -6.72 0.98
CA TYR A 70 -7.71 -6.29 1.31
C TYR A 70 -6.69 -7.40 1.07
N GLU A 71 -6.95 -8.62 1.51
CA GLU A 71 -6.06 -9.76 1.28
C GLU A 71 -5.81 -9.99 -0.21
N GLY A 72 -6.87 -10.03 -1.01
CA GLY A 72 -6.77 -10.25 -2.45
C GLY A 72 -5.97 -9.14 -3.14
N ALA A 73 -6.21 -7.88 -2.78
CA ALA A 73 -5.47 -6.75 -3.33
C ALA A 73 -3.98 -6.78 -2.91
N ILE A 74 -3.70 -7.06 -1.64
CA ILE A 74 -2.33 -7.20 -1.12
C ILE A 74 -1.61 -8.34 -1.84
N LYS A 75 -2.26 -9.50 -1.99
CA LYS A 75 -1.73 -10.64 -2.74
C LYS A 75 -1.36 -10.23 -4.18
N THR A 76 -2.30 -9.62 -4.92
CA THR A 76 -2.04 -9.14 -6.29
C THR A 76 -0.84 -8.19 -6.34
N ALA A 77 -0.75 -7.24 -5.40
CA ALA A 77 0.36 -6.30 -5.36
C ALA A 77 1.72 -6.97 -5.05
N LEU A 78 1.73 -7.92 -4.13
CA LEU A 78 2.96 -8.58 -3.67
C LEU A 78 3.47 -9.63 -4.64
N GLU A 79 2.60 -10.34 -5.34
CA GLU A 79 2.99 -11.39 -6.31
C GLU A 79 3.41 -10.80 -7.68
N ASN A 80 2.85 -9.65 -8.09
CA ASN A 80 3.13 -9.06 -9.40
C ASN A 80 4.56 -8.49 -9.52
N GLU A 81 5.34 -8.90 -10.51
CA GLU A 81 6.76 -8.52 -10.62
C GLU A 81 7.03 -7.06 -10.95
N GLN A 82 6.07 -6.35 -11.56
CA GLN A 82 6.20 -4.93 -11.91
C GLN A 82 6.09 -4.04 -10.65
N ILE A 83 5.36 -4.49 -9.64
CA ILE A 83 5.13 -3.72 -8.41
C ILE A 83 6.33 -3.87 -7.47
N THR A 84 6.94 -2.75 -7.10
CA THR A 84 8.08 -2.70 -6.18
C THR A 84 7.67 -2.78 -4.73
N GLY A 85 6.56 -2.15 -4.37
CA GLY A 85 6.03 -2.09 -3.00
C GLY A 85 4.64 -1.50 -2.96
N ALA A 86 4.03 -1.51 -1.79
CA ALA A 86 2.65 -1.07 -1.60
C ALA A 86 2.48 -0.19 -0.36
N VAL A 87 1.61 0.81 -0.47
CA VAL A 87 1.03 1.53 0.66
C VAL A 87 -0.41 1.07 0.82
N VAL A 88 -0.73 0.40 1.92
CA VAL A 88 -2.07 -0.13 2.20
C VAL A 88 -2.76 0.80 3.18
N MET A 89 -3.93 1.32 2.83
CA MET A 89 -4.63 2.32 3.63
C MET A 89 -6.03 1.87 3.99
N TYR A 90 -6.41 2.11 5.23
CA TYR A 90 -7.71 1.84 5.78
C TYR A 90 -8.22 3.05 6.55
N CYS A 91 -9.44 3.49 6.22
CA CYS A 91 -10.24 4.41 7.00
C CYS A 91 -11.32 3.60 7.70
N GLU A 92 -11.49 3.83 9.01
CA GLU A 92 -12.41 3.10 9.85
C GLU A 92 -13.86 3.16 9.33
N VAL A 93 -14.49 1.99 9.27
CA VAL A 93 -15.90 1.81 8.89
C VAL A 93 -16.61 0.97 9.94
N ALA A 94 -17.94 1.12 10.05
CA ALA A 94 -18.69 0.58 11.17
C ALA A 94 -18.76 -0.96 11.25
N PHE A 95 -18.53 -1.67 10.14
CA PHE A 95 -18.79 -3.11 10.02
C PHE A 95 -17.53 -3.96 9.84
N LEU A 96 -16.33 -3.36 9.86
CA LEU A 96 -15.07 -4.09 9.76
C LEU A 96 -14.22 -3.80 10.98
N ASP A 97 -13.91 -4.82 11.78
CA ASP A 97 -13.06 -4.67 12.96
C ASP A 97 -11.62 -4.33 12.54
N PRO A 98 -11.06 -3.17 12.95
CA PRO A 98 -9.70 -2.79 12.60
C PRO A 98 -8.64 -3.81 13.05
N ILE A 99 -8.87 -4.50 14.18
CA ILE A 99 -7.94 -5.52 14.70
C ILE A 99 -7.96 -6.76 13.81
N GLU A 100 -9.14 -7.19 13.36
CA GLU A 100 -9.28 -8.29 12.41
C GLU A 100 -8.59 -7.95 11.08
N LEU A 101 -8.86 -6.75 10.55
CA LEU A 101 -8.21 -6.28 9.33
C LEU A 101 -6.69 -6.23 9.48
N ALA A 102 -6.16 -5.72 10.58
CA ALA A 102 -4.72 -5.69 10.80
C ALA A 102 -4.10 -7.09 10.88
N LYS A 103 -4.78 -8.06 11.50
CA LYS A 103 -4.34 -9.47 11.50
C LYS A 103 -4.32 -10.02 10.07
N ARG A 104 -5.35 -9.70 9.28
CA ARG A 104 -5.44 -10.10 7.89
C ARG A 104 -4.33 -9.48 7.05
N ILE A 105 -4.07 -8.18 7.17
CA ILE A 105 -2.96 -7.48 6.50
C ILE A 105 -1.63 -8.15 6.85
N SER A 106 -1.37 -8.40 8.14
CA SER A 106 -0.15 -9.07 8.57
C SER A 106 0.01 -10.46 7.96
N TYR A 107 -1.06 -11.27 8.02
CA TYR A 107 -1.09 -12.58 7.38
C TYR A 107 -0.79 -12.49 5.88
N SER A 108 -1.45 -11.60 5.15
CA SER A 108 -1.24 -11.42 3.71
C SER A 108 0.19 -11.00 3.37
N VAL A 109 0.77 -10.08 4.14
CA VAL A 109 2.17 -9.65 3.95
C VAL A 109 3.12 -10.83 4.21
N LYS A 110 2.95 -11.57 5.30
CA LYS A 110 3.85 -12.70 5.63
C LYS A 110 3.71 -13.85 4.64
N THR A 111 2.51 -14.10 4.14
CA THR A 111 2.21 -15.22 3.23
C THR A 111 2.65 -14.94 1.79
N TYR A 112 2.35 -13.75 1.26
CA TYR A 112 2.54 -13.45 -0.17
C TYR A 112 3.83 -12.68 -0.49
N ASN A 113 4.52 -12.12 0.52
CA ASN A 113 5.71 -11.30 0.29
C ASN A 113 7.03 -12.08 0.24
N SER A 114 7.09 -13.14 -0.58
CA SER A 114 8.31 -13.95 -0.75
C SER A 114 9.52 -13.12 -1.23
N LYS A 115 9.26 -12.04 -1.97
CA LYS A 115 10.27 -11.12 -2.52
C LYS A 115 10.66 -9.97 -1.56
N LYS A 116 10.14 -9.94 -0.33
CA LYS A 116 10.44 -8.92 0.69
C LYS A 116 10.26 -7.47 0.19
N LYS A 117 9.21 -7.23 -0.60
CA LYS A 117 8.82 -5.91 -1.06
C LYS A 117 8.45 -5.02 0.13
N PRO A 118 8.82 -3.72 0.14
CA PRO A 118 8.42 -2.82 1.20
C PRO A 118 6.90 -2.63 1.20
N VAL A 119 6.31 -2.70 2.38
CA VAL A 119 4.89 -2.43 2.64
C VAL A 119 4.79 -1.44 3.79
N ALA A 120 4.05 -0.36 3.59
CA ALA A 120 3.66 0.55 4.66
C ALA A 120 2.14 0.52 4.80
N VAL A 121 1.63 0.65 6.03
CA VAL A 121 0.20 0.62 6.32
C VAL A 121 -0.25 1.96 6.90
N VAL A 122 -1.42 2.44 6.51
CA VAL A 122 -2.11 3.57 7.12
C VAL A 122 -3.41 3.05 7.73
N MET A 123 -3.57 3.26 9.03
CA MET A 123 -4.79 2.92 9.77
C MET A 123 -5.34 4.24 10.33
N LEU A 124 -6.36 4.78 9.68
CA LEU A 124 -7.01 6.05 10.02
C LEU A 124 -8.33 5.78 10.77
N GLY A 125 -8.41 6.21 12.02
CA GLY A 125 -9.60 6.00 12.84
C GLY A 125 -9.41 6.32 14.32
N GLY A 126 -10.32 5.80 15.14
CA GLY A 126 -10.36 5.90 16.59
C GLY A 126 -9.35 4.99 17.31
N GLU A 127 -9.60 4.73 18.59
CA GLU A 127 -8.63 4.04 19.45
C GLU A 127 -8.36 2.60 19.02
N ARG A 128 -9.39 1.85 18.60
CA ARG A 128 -9.23 0.47 18.10
C ARG A 128 -8.37 0.43 16.84
N THR A 129 -8.54 1.39 15.93
CA THR A 129 -7.74 1.53 14.72
C THR A 129 -6.29 1.87 15.03
N ARG A 130 -6.03 2.71 16.05
CA ARG A 130 -4.67 2.97 16.55
C ARG A 130 -4.04 1.74 17.20
N GLU A 131 -4.82 0.94 17.93
CA GLU A 131 -4.33 -0.32 18.48
C GLU A 131 -3.95 -1.31 17.38
N ALA A 132 -4.77 -1.41 16.33
CA ALA A 132 -4.48 -2.21 15.15
C ALA A 132 -3.20 -1.77 14.44
N ALA A 133 -2.96 -0.46 14.32
CA ALA A 133 -1.70 0.08 13.81
C ALA A 133 -0.50 -0.34 14.67
N ARG A 134 -0.60 -0.20 16.00
CA ARG A 134 0.46 -0.63 16.93
C ARG A 134 0.74 -2.14 16.85
N MET A 135 -0.29 -2.95 16.60
CA MET A 135 -0.11 -4.39 16.40
C MET A 135 0.72 -4.68 15.15
N LEU A 136 0.42 -4.03 14.02
CA LEU A 136 1.20 -4.18 12.79
C LEU A 136 2.66 -3.75 12.99
N ASP A 137 2.89 -2.63 13.68
CA ASP A 137 4.23 -2.12 13.95
C ASP A 137 5.06 -3.10 14.81
N ARG A 138 4.46 -3.69 15.85
CA ARG A 138 5.09 -4.75 16.67
C ARG A 138 5.44 -6.00 15.87
N GLU A 139 4.74 -6.25 14.77
CA GLU A 139 5.00 -7.38 13.87
C GLU A 139 5.99 -7.03 12.74
N GLY A 140 6.59 -5.83 12.77
CA GLY A 140 7.59 -5.37 11.81
C GLY A 140 7.01 -4.82 10.51
N ILE A 141 5.72 -4.46 10.50
CA ILE A 141 5.05 -3.80 9.37
C ILE A 141 4.84 -2.33 9.74
N PRO A 142 5.59 -1.38 9.15
CA PRO A 142 5.48 0.04 9.49
C PRO A 142 4.05 0.55 9.31
N ALA A 143 3.43 0.99 10.41
CA ALA A 143 2.05 1.45 10.43
C ALA A 143 1.96 2.91 10.89
N TYR A 144 1.16 3.69 10.17
CA TYR A 144 1.00 5.12 10.34
C TYR A 144 -0.48 5.47 10.50
N ASN A 145 -0.74 6.68 11.01
CA ASN A 145 -2.09 7.21 11.21
C ASN A 145 -2.49 8.30 10.21
N ILE A 146 -1.58 8.70 9.30
CA ILE A 146 -1.85 9.66 8.22
C ILE A 146 -1.12 9.23 6.93
N PRO A 147 -1.74 9.39 5.74
CA PRO A 147 -1.15 8.96 4.46
C PRO A 147 0.21 9.56 4.15
N GLU A 148 0.40 10.85 4.41
CA GLU A 148 1.60 11.61 4.06
C GLU A 148 2.84 11.05 4.74
N ARG A 149 2.72 10.58 5.99
CA ARG A 149 3.83 9.96 6.72
C ARG A 149 4.21 8.60 6.15
N ALA A 150 3.23 7.78 5.81
CA ALA A 150 3.49 6.47 5.21
C ALA A 150 4.16 6.63 3.85
N VAL A 151 3.65 7.53 3.01
CA VAL A 151 4.19 7.80 1.69
C VAL A 151 5.58 8.43 1.76
N SER A 152 5.79 9.41 2.66
CA SER A 152 7.12 10.02 2.87
C SER A 152 8.14 8.98 3.35
N SER A 153 7.76 8.08 4.26
CA SER A 153 8.64 6.97 4.68
C SER A 153 8.97 6.04 3.51
N MET A 154 7.99 5.69 2.67
CA MET A 154 8.21 4.85 1.50
C MET A 154 9.12 5.53 0.47
N ALA A 155 8.93 6.83 0.27
CA ALA A 155 9.77 7.65 -0.63
C ALA A 155 11.21 7.74 -0.11
N ALA A 156 11.41 7.93 1.20
CA ALA A 156 12.74 7.92 1.80
C ALA A 156 13.44 6.58 1.61
N PHE A 157 12.72 5.46 1.81
CA PHE A 157 13.24 4.12 1.53
C PHE A 157 13.62 3.95 0.05
N TYR A 158 12.77 4.41 -0.86
CA TYR A 158 13.02 4.37 -2.30
C TYR A 158 14.27 5.18 -2.70
N LYS A 159 14.38 6.44 -2.22
CA LYS A 159 15.55 7.30 -2.45
C LYS A 159 16.84 6.70 -1.89
N TYR A 160 16.77 6.10 -0.71
CA TYR A 160 17.92 5.40 -0.13
C TYR A 160 18.33 4.17 -0.94
N ALA A 161 17.37 3.40 -1.45
CA ALA A 161 17.64 2.29 -2.35
C ALA A 161 18.31 2.76 -3.66
N LEU A 162 17.87 3.89 -4.23
CA LEU A 162 18.51 4.53 -5.38
C LEU A 162 19.96 4.93 -5.08
N TYR A 163 20.18 5.61 -3.95
CA TYR A 163 21.50 6.04 -3.51
C TYR A 163 22.45 4.86 -3.35
N ARG A 164 22.00 3.79 -2.68
CA ARG A 164 22.80 2.56 -2.49
C ARG A 164 23.20 1.85 -3.77
N ALA A 165 22.45 2.05 -4.85
CA ALA A 165 22.77 1.49 -6.16
C ALA A 165 23.59 2.43 -7.06
N GLY A 166 24.08 3.56 -6.51
CA GLY A 166 24.91 4.50 -7.24
C GLY A 166 24.15 5.39 -8.24
N LYS A 167 22.82 5.48 -8.14
CA LYS A 167 22.04 6.43 -8.94
C LYS A 167 21.96 7.77 -8.20
N LYS A 168 22.34 8.87 -8.87
CA LYS A 168 22.14 10.23 -8.34
C LYS A 168 20.64 10.48 -8.16
N THR A 169 20.24 10.77 -6.92
CA THR A 169 18.92 11.32 -6.62
C THR A 169 19.00 12.81 -6.95
N SER A 170 18.34 13.26 -8.02
CA SER A 170 18.11 14.70 -8.19
C SER A 170 17.12 15.12 -7.10
N LEU A 171 17.61 15.90 -6.14
CA LEU A 171 16.79 16.60 -5.16
C LEU A 171 16.03 17.73 -5.85
#